data_AF-A0A661UP06-F1
#
_entry.id   AF-A0A661UP06-F1
#
_cell.length_a   1.000
_cell.length_b   1.000
_cell.length_c   1.000
_cell.angle_alpha   90.00
_cell.angle_beta   90.00
_cell.angle_gamma   90.00
#
_symmetry.space_group_name_H-M   'P 1'
#
loop_
_entity.id
_entity.type
_entity.pdbx_description
1 polymer ?
#
loop_
_entity_poly.entity_id
_entity_poly.type
_entity_poly.pdbx_seq_one_letter_code
_entity_poly.pdbx_strand_id
1 'polypeptide(L)'
;KIGMLEGTKQKIINSYDVEEYGLKAIELDPTYDGSLHLLGRWHYELADLSWIERTVAKIVYETPPKASFEESAEYFKRAIEAKSDEVRHYLWIGKVYIKLKDKEEAKKYLQTATEMTPFDDADKLMQKEAAELLNKLK
;
A
#
# COMPACT_ATOMS: atom_id res chain seq x y z
N LYS A 1 -2.00 -27.62 -6.71
CA LYS A 1 -2.38 -27.12 -5.36
C LYS A 1 -1.16 -26.86 -4.47
N ILE A 2 -0.16 -27.76 -4.41
CA ILE A 2 1.08 -27.57 -3.61
C ILE A 2 1.90 -26.36 -4.10
N GLY A 3 2.14 -26.21 -5.41
CA GLY A 3 2.94 -25.09 -5.94
C GLY A 3 2.37 -23.67 -5.71
N MET A 4 1.04 -23.50 -5.57
CA MET A 4 0.45 -22.20 -5.23
C MET A 4 0.74 -21.81 -3.79
N LEU A 5 0.75 -22.79 -2.88
CA LEU A 5 1.09 -22.57 -1.47
C LEU A 5 2.57 -22.26 -1.30
N GLU A 6 3.45 -22.93 -2.06
CA GLU A 6 4.89 -22.63 -2.07
C GLU A 6 5.19 -21.23 -2.61
N GLY A 7 4.55 -20.82 -3.70
CA GLY A 7 4.69 -19.46 -4.23
C GLY A 7 4.20 -18.38 -3.26
N THR A 8 3.08 -18.64 -2.59
CA THR A 8 2.53 -17.77 -1.53
C THR A 8 3.50 -17.65 -0.36
N LYS A 9 4.02 -18.79 0.12
CA LYS A 9 5.02 -18.84 1.19
C LYS A 9 6.25 -18.01 0.85
N GLN A 10 6.79 -18.17 -0.36
CA GLN A 10 8.00 -17.45 -0.77
C GLN A 10 7.75 -15.93 -0.87
N LYS A 11 6.58 -15.49 -1.34
CA LYS A 11 6.22 -14.07 -1.36
C LYS A 11 6.19 -13.47 0.05
N ILE A 12 5.62 -14.20 1.00
CA ILE A 12 5.59 -13.78 2.41
C ILE A 12 7.02 -13.66 2.95
N ILE A 13 7.88 -14.65 2.71
CA ILE A 13 9.28 -14.62 3.14
C ILE A 13 10.02 -13.41 2.55
N ASN A 14 9.91 -13.20 1.23
CA ASN A 14 10.59 -12.09 0.55
C ASN A 14 10.06 -10.72 0.99
N SER A 15 8.83 -10.65 1.51
CA SER A 15 8.26 -9.39 2.00
C SER A 15 9.03 -8.84 3.21
N TYR A 16 9.67 -9.68 4.03
CA TYR A 16 10.43 -9.19 5.19
C TYR A 16 11.69 -8.43 4.80
N ASP A 17 12.41 -8.91 3.77
CA ASP A 17 13.55 -8.17 3.23
C ASP A 17 13.11 -6.78 2.75
N VAL A 18 11.91 -6.68 2.14
CA VAL A 18 11.32 -5.39 1.74
C VAL A 18 11.07 -4.47 2.93
N GLU A 19 10.54 -4.99 4.03
CA GLU A 19 10.35 -4.21 5.27
C GLU A 19 11.70 -3.75 5.84
N GLU A 20 12.65 -4.67 6.01
CA GLU A 20 13.95 -4.38 6.61
C GLU A 20 14.72 -3.31 5.80
N TYR A 21 14.84 -3.50 4.48
CA TYR A 21 15.54 -2.55 3.63
C TYR A 21 14.75 -1.24 3.47
N GLY A 22 13.41 -1.30 3.48
CA GLY A 22 12.56 -0.10 3.46
C GLY A 22 12.76 0.76 4.71
N LEU A 23 12.79 0.15 5.89
CA LEU A 23 13.05 0.83 7.16
C LEU A 23 14.47 1.44 7.20
N LYS A 24 15.48 0.69 6.76
CA LYS A 24 16.86 1.21 6.64
C LYS A 24 16.93 2.40 5.67
N ALA A 25 16.19 2.35 4.56
CA ALA A 25 16.16 3.46 3.61
C ALA A 25 15.48 4.71 4.21
N ILE A 26 14.45 4.55 5.03
CA ILE A 26 13.80 5.66 5.76
C ILE A 26 14.71 6.23 6.86
N GLU A 27 15.52 5.39 7.51
CA GLU A 27 16.51 5.87 8.48
C GLU A 27 17.58 6.76 7.80
N LEU A 28 17.98 6.40 6.58
CA LEU A 28 18.94 7.17 5.79
C LEU A 28 18.34 8.46 5.21
N ASP A 29 17.12 8.39 4.68
CA ASP A 29 16.37 9.56 4.20
C ASP A 29 14.88 9.44 4.59
N PRO A 30 14.46 10.10 5.68
CA PRO A 30 13.08 10.01 6.17
C PRO A 30 12.08 10.79 5.30
N THR A 31 12.57 11.58 4.34
CA THR A 31 11.78 12.42 3.43
C THR A 31 11.71 11.87 2.01
N TYR A 32 12.38 10.75 1.73
CA TYR A 32 12.27 10.12 0.43
C TYR A 32 10.91 9.41 0.28
N ASP A 33 10.05 9.99 -0.54
CA ASP A 33 8.68 9.53 -0.78
C ASP A 33 8.63 8.08 -1.29
N GLY A 34 9.65 7.65 -2.05
CA GLY A 34 9.74 6.30 -2.60
C GLY A 34 9.80 5.22 -1.52
N SER A 35 10.62 5.41 -0.49
CA SER A 35 10.71 4.45 0.64
C SER A 35 9.46 4.46 1.50
N LEU A 36 8.87 5.63 1.71
CA LEU A 36 7.60 5.78 2.43
C LEU A 36 6.47 5.07 1.69
N HIS A 37 6.37 5.27 0.37
CA HIS A 37 5.39 4.60 -0.48
C HIS A 37 5.60 3.08 -0.47
N LEU A 38 6.86 2.61 -0.52
CA LEU A 38 7.19 1.19 -0.45
C LEU A 38 6.66 0.55 0.84
N LEU A 39 6.89 1.14 2.00
CA LEU A 39 6.37 0.61 3.26
C LEU A 39 4.85 0.73 3.37
N GLY A 40 4.26 1.81 2.85
CA GLY A 40 2.80 1.93 2.74
C GLY A 40 2.20 0.77 1.95
N ARG A 41 2.81 0.42 0.80
CA ARG A 41 2.43 -0.74 -0.01
C ARG A 41 2.63 -2.05 0.75
N TRP A 42 3.78 -2.24 1.38
CA TRP A 42 4.08 -3.45 2.12
C TRP A 42 3.02 -3.73 3.22
N HIS A 43 2.68 -2.71 4.02
CA HIS A 43 1.65 -2.83 5.04
C HIS A 43 0.27 -3.17 4.44
N TYR A 44 -0.10 -2.53 3.32
CA TYR A 44 -1.36 -2.81 2.64
C TYR A 44 -1.45 -4.26 2.16
N GLU A 45 -0.45 -4.73 1.41
CA GLU A 45 -0.47 -6.06 0.79
C GLU A 45 -0.47 -7.15 1.86
N LEU A 46 0.32 -6.98 2.93
CA LEU A 46 0.41 -7.95 4.01
C LEU A 46 -0.85 -7.96 4.91
N ALA A 47 -1.48 -6.80 5.11
CA ALA A 47 -2.77 -6.70 5.77
C ALA A 47 -3.92 -7.27 4.93
N ASP A 48 -3.82 -7.24 3.59
CA ASP A 48 -4.83 -7.79 2.69
C ASP A 48 -4.69 -9.30 2.42
N LEU A 49 -3.62 -9.93 2.93
CA LEU A 49 -3.45 -11.38 2.86
C LEU A 49 -4.64 -12.13 3.48
N SER A 50 -5.13 -13.12 2.74
CA SER A 50 -6.22 -14.01 3.15
C SER A 50 -5.86 -14.86 4.38
N TRP A 51 -6.88 -15.41 5.05
CA TRP A 51 -6.71 -16.24 6.25
C TRP A 51 -5.79 -17.47 6.05
N ILE A 52 -5.74 -18.03 4.82
CA ILE A 52 -4.87 -19.15 4.47
C ILE A 52 -3.41 -18.70 4.40
N GLU A 53 -3.15 -17.53 3.82
CA GLU A 53 -1.81 -16.92 3.69
C GLU A 53 -1.26 -16.53 5.08
N ARG A 54 -2.13 -16.03 5.96
CA ARG A 54 -1.79 -15.72 7.37
C ARG A 54 -1.43 -16.95 8.19
N THR A 55 -1.99 -18.12 7.87
CA THR A 55 -1.62 -19.39 8.54
C THR A 55 -0.23 -19.85 8.10
N VAL A 56 0.13 -19.67 6.83
CA VAL A 56 1.49 -19.94 6.34
C VAL A 56 2.51 -19.01 7.00
N ALA A 57 2.20 -17.72 7.16
CA ALA A 57 3.08 -16.78 7.88
C ALA A 57 3.37 -17.21 9.33
N LYS A 58 2.36 -17.72 10.05
CA LYS A 58 2.49 -18.26 11.42
C LYS A 58 3.28 -19.57 11.52
N ILE A 59 3.33 -20.37 10.44
CA ILE A 59 4.06 -21.64 10.42
C ILE A 59 5.55 -21.39 10.15
N VAL A 60 5.88 -20.38 9.35
CA VAL A 60 7.27 -20.06 9.04
C VAL A 60 7.93 -19.27 10.17
N TYR A 61 7.14 -18.52 10.97
CA TYR A 61 7.66 -17.62 11.99
C TYR A 61 6.81 -17.64 13.27
N GLU A 62 7.46 -17.61 14.44
CA GLU A 62 6.79 -17.64 15.75
C GLU A 62 5.82 -16.46 15.95
N THR A 63 6.12 -15.29 15.38
CA THR A 63 5.25 -14.12 15.39
C THR A 63 5.22 -13.47 14.00
N PRO A 64 4.08 -13.46 13.28
CA PRO A 64 3.98 -12.75 12.01
C PRO A 64 4.11 -11.23 12.22
N PRO A 65 4.71 -10.50 11.26
CA PRO A 65 4.90 -9.06 11.31
C PRO A 65 3.55 -8.37 11.40
N LYS A 66 3.50 -7.32 12.20
CA LYS A 66 2.27 -6.57 12.48
C LYS A 66 2.02 -5.55 11.37
N ALA A 67 1.66 -6.02 10.19
CA ALA A 67 1.12 -5.16 9.15
C ALA A 67 -0.36 -4.85 9.39
N SER A 68 -0.75 -3.60 9.13
CA SER A 68 -2.11 -3.11 9.29
C SER A 68 -2.43 -2.04 8.24
N PHE A 69 -3.71 -1.81 7.97
CA PHE A 69 -4.13 -0.75 7.07
C PHE A 69 -3.90 0.63 7.68
N GLU A 70 -3.90 0.74 9.01
CA GLU A 70 -3.63 1.98 9.73
C GLU A 70 -2.17 2.44 9.53
N GLU A 71 -1.20 1.54 9.68
CA GLU A 71 0.21 1.84 9.40
C GLU A 71 0.43 2.16 7.92
N SER A 72 -0.27 1.45 7.03
CA SER A 72 -0.25 1.75 5.59
C SER A 72 -0.71 3.19 5.31
N ALA A 73 -1.79 3.65 5.95
CA ALA A 73 -2.27 5.01 5.82
C ALA A 73 -1.24 6.04 6.29
N GLU A 74 -0.57 5.77 7.41
CA GLU A 74 0.45 6.67 7.97
C GLU A 74 1.64 6.84 7.02
N TYR A 75 2.16 5.75 6.47
CA TYR A 75 3.23 5.82 5.49
C TYR A 75 2.84 6.59 4.22
N PHE A 76 1.61 6.41 3.71
CA PHE A 76 1.17 7.19 2.56
C PHE A 76 0.93 8.67 2.87
N LYS A 77 0.49 9.02 4.09
CA LYS A 77 0.41 10.43 4.51
C LYS A 77 1.78 11.07 4.53
N ARG A 78 2.77 10.39 5.11
CA ARG A 78 4.17 10.86 5.10
C ARG A 78 4.71 10.97 3.66
N ALA A 79 4.37 10.05 2.77
CA ALA A 79 4.75 10.14 1.36
C ALA A 79 4.14 11.38 0.67
N ILE A 80 2.86 11.69 0.97
CA ILE A 80 2.19 12.91 0.48
C ILE A 80 2.84 14.17 1.03
N GLU A 81 3.20 14.18 2.32
CA GLU A 81 3.91 15.31 2.96
C GLU A 81 5.30 15.53 2.35
N ALA A 82 6.00 14.45 2.03
CA ALA A 82 7.30 14.50 1.35
C ALA A 82 7.17 14.98 -0.10
N LYS A 83 6.17 14.49 -0.83
CA LYS A 83 5.97 14.79 -2.24
C LYS A 83 4.48 14.74 -2.63
N SER A 84 3.86 15.91 -2.71
CA SER A 84 2.40 16.03 -2.91
C SER A 84 1.96 15.99 -4.37
N ASP A 85 2.87 15.93 -5.34
CA ASP A 85 2.57 15.94 -6.79
C ASP A 85 2.56 14.53 -7.43
N GLU A 86 2.58 13.47 -6.61
CA GLU A 86 2.60 12.08 -7.05
C GLU A 86 1.22 11.39 -6.96
N VAL A 87 0.59 11.13 -8.11
CA VAL A 87 -0.75 10.49 -8.21
C VAL A 87 -0.82 9.17 -7.44
N ARG A 88 0.27 8.40 -7.47
CA ARG A 88 0.35 7.08 -6.81
C ARG A 88 0.06 7.15 -5.31
N HIS A 89 0.48 8.20 -4.62
CA HIS A 89 0.27 8.28 -3.16
C HIS A 89 -1.21 8.43 -2.82
N TYR A 90 -1.92 9.30 -3.55
CA TYR A 90 -3.35 9.54 -3.37
C TYR A 90 -4.22 8.35 -3.77
N LEU A 91 -3.88 7.67 -4.88
CA LEU A 91 -4.57 6.43 -5.27
C LEU A 91 -4.48 5.38 -4.17
N TRP A 92 -3.27 5.15 -3.65
CA TRP A 92 -3.04 4.07 -2.69
C TRP A 92 -3.60 4.36 -1.31
N ILE A 93 -3.47 5.59 -0.79
CA ILE A 93 -4.14 5.93 0.47
C ILE A 93 -5.68 5.87 0.34
N GLY A 94 -6.23 6.21 -0.83
CA GLY A 94 -7.65 6.00 -1.14
C GLY A 94 -8.05 4.53 -1.02
N LYS A 95 -7.26 3.61 -1.58
CA LYS A 95 -7.45 2.15 -1.44
C LYS A 95 -7.36 1.69 0.02
N VAL A 96 -6.43 2.24 0.79
CA VAL A 96 -6.31 1.95 2.23
C VAL A 96 -7.59 2.32 2.97
N TYR A 97 -8.13 3.52 2.75
CA TYR A 97 -9.36 3.95 3.42
C TYR A 97 -10.59 3.14 3.00
N ILE A 98 -10.63 2.59 1.77
CA ILE A 98 -11.64 1.58 1.40
C ILE A 98 -11.55 0.35 2.31
N LYS A 99 -10.34 -0.16 2.57
CA LYS A 99 -10.12 -1.33 3.45
C LYS A 99 -10.48 -1.04 4.90
N LEU A 100 -10.21 0.19 5.36
CA LEU A 100 -10.62 0.70 6.67
C LEU A 100 -12.13 1.00 6.76
N LYS A 101 -12.87 0.87 5.65
CA LYS A 101 -14.31 1.19 5.54
C LYS A 101 -14.64 2.66 5.84
N ASP A 102 -13.66 3.54 5.72
CA ASP A 102 -13.86 4.98 5.80
C ASP A 102 -14.14 5.53 4.39
N LYS A 103 -15.42 5.54 4.04
CA LYS A 103 -15.88 5.93 2.70
C LYS A 103 -15.59 7.40 2.39
N GLU A 104 -15.58 8.27 3.39
CA GLU A 104 -15.43 9.70 3.18
C GLU A 104 -13.97 10.08 2.93
N GLU A 105 -13.02 9.57 3.73
CA GLU A 105 -11.60 9.77 3.45
C GLU A 105 -11.19 9.07 2.14
N ALA A 106 -11.72 7.87 1.86
CA ALA A 106 -11.46 7.19 0.58
C ALA A 106 -11.85 8.05 -0.62
N LYS A 107 -13.07 8.63 -0.61
CA LYS A 107 -13.52 9.52 -1.69
C LYS A 107 -12.63 10.75 -1.83
N LYS A 108 -12.28 11.40 -0.73
CA LYS A 108 -11.44 12.61 -0.71
C LYS A 108 -10.09 12.38 -1.41
N TYR A 109 -9.37 11.31 -1.05
CA TYR A 109 -8.07 11.03 -1.68
C TYR A 109 -8.21 10.55 -3.12
N LEU A 110 -9.19 9.71 -3.44
CA LEU A 110 -9.41 9.25 -4.82
C LEU A 110 -9.82 10.41 -5.74
N GLN A 111 -10.66 11.32 -5.26
CA GLN A 111 -11.02 12.53 -6.00
C GLN A 111 -9.79 13.40 -6.25
N THR A 112 -8.96 13.61 -5.22
CA THR A 112 -7.69 14.33 -5.38
C THR A 112 -6.83 13.69 -6.47
N ALA A 113 -6.64 12.36 -6.44
CA ALA A 113 -5.88 11.65 -7.47
C ALA A 113 -6.42 11.92 -8.89
N THR A 114 -7.75 11.92 -9.08
CA THR A 114 -8.37 12.18 -10.40
C THR A 114 -8.23 13.62 -10.90
N GLU A 115 -8.02 14.58 -10.01
CA GLU A 115 -7.95 16.01 -10.33
C GLU A 115 -6.50 16.50 -10.52
N MET A 116 -5.50 15.68 -10.19
CA MET A 116 -4.09 16.00 -10.38
C MET A 116 -3.71 16.14 -11.86
N THR A 117 -2.67 16.92 -12.15
CA THR A 117 -2.12 17.01 -13.50
C THR A 117 -1.22 15.79 -13.76
N PRO A 118 -1.51 14.91 -14.74
CA PRO A 118 -0.68 13.75 -15.00
C PRO A 118 0.63 14.14 -15.67
N PHE A 119 1.75 13.58 -15.22
CA PHE A 119 3.05 13.76 -15.85
C PHE A 119 3.24 12.83 -17.05
N ASP A 120 2.80 11.57 -16.91
CA ASP A 120 2.97 10.53 -17.92
C ASP A 120 1.71 9.67 -18.12
N ASP A 121 1.82 8.61 -18.92
CA ASP A 121 0.71 7.69 -19.15
C ASP A 121 0.46 6.76 -17.97
N ALA A 122 1.45 6.50 -17.10
CA ALA A 122 1.24 5.72 -15.89
C ALA A 122 0.34 6.47 -14.90
N ASP A 123 0.52 7.78 -14.76
CA ASP A 123 -0.38 8.64 -13.99
C ASP A 123 -1.81 8.55 -14.50
N LYS A 124 -2.02 8.66 -15.83
CA LYS A 124 -3.37 8.56 -16.42
C LYS A 124 -4.04 7.23 -16.12
N LEU A 125 -3.28 6.13 -16.11
CA LEU A 125 -3.80 4.81 -15.75
C LEU A 125 -4.22 4.76 -14.26
N MET A 126 -3.42 5.34 -13.37
CA MET A 126 -3.74 5.44 -11.95
C MET A 126 -4.97 6.33 -11.69
N GLN A 127 -5.10 7.44 -12.42
CA GLN A 127 -6.27 8.32 -12.35
C GLN A 127 -7.54 7.62 -12.83
N LYS A 128 -7.44 6.82 -13.90
CA LYS A 128 -8.55 6.00 -14.37
C LYS A 128 -8.98 4.99 -13.31
N GLU A 129 -8.03 4.30 -12.67
CA GLU A 129 -8.33 3.40 -11.57
C GLU A 129 -8.98 4.13 -10.38
N ALA A 130 -8.48 5.32 -10.03
CA ALA A 130 -9.07 6.14 -8.97
C ALA A 130 -10.53 6.52 -9.28
N ALA A 131 -10.82 6.92 -10.51
CA ALA A 131 -12.17 7.27 -10.96
C ALA A 131 -13.12 6.06 -10.93
N GLU A 132 -12.64 4.87 -11.33
CA GLU A 132 -13.41 3.63 -11.25
C GLU A 132 -13.74 3.25 -9.81
N LEU A 133 -12.78 3.37 -8.88
CA LEU A 133 -13.01 3.15 -7.46
C LEU A 133 -14.00 4.17 -6.89
N LEU A 134 -13.84 5.46 -7.22
CA LEU A 134 -14.73 6.53 -6.77
C LEU A 134 -16.19 6.29 -7.20
N ASN A 135 -16.40 5.80 -8.43
CA ASN A 135 -17.73 5.44 -8.92
C ASN A 135 -18.36 4.27 -8.15
N LYS A 136 -17.56 3.29 -7.70
CA LYS A 136 -18.04 2.18 -6.86
C LYS A 136 -18.38 2.63 -5.42
N LEU A 137 -17.83 3.76 -4.99
CA LEU A 137 -18.13 4.39 -3.71
C LEU A 137 -19.28 5.41 -3.79
N LYS A 138 -20.05 5.47 -4.87
CA LYS A 138 -21.30 6.22 -4.89
C LYS A 138 -22.37 5.37 -4.21
#